data_AF-A0A7W0ZR79-F1
#
_entry.id   AF-A0A7W0ZR79-F1
#
_cell.length_a   1.000
_cell.length_b   1.000
_cell.length_c   1.000
_cell.angle_alpha   90.00
_cell.angle_beta   90.00
_cell.angle_gamma   90.00
#
_symmetry.space_group_name_H-M   'P 1'
#
loop_
_entity.id
_entity.type
_entity.pdbx_description
1 polymer ?
#
loop_
_entity_poly.entity_id
_entity_poly.type
_entity_poly.pdbx_seq_one_letter_code
_entity_poly.pdbx_strand_id
1 'polypeptide(L)'
;MSERLDPEALRELGESSTNVSNAWAGAEEYLSQGLVTWTRRQIGDDQQVAVKAAVAACRLVVETYPTDGADAHAPKQYIDDLLAKIQRWIDNPSNTNKEAVRSTLDTTRQLHAWQGHHTSPHFWILEAVDHASLAVWAGERSSYIVPLDYGTCAARAVACVLHAMLVHGVAEGAAVDQLTGVVRVAAGVRD
;
A
#
# COMPACT_ATOMS: atom_id res chain seq x y z
N MET A 1 -26.22 6.17 -2.83
CA MET A 1 -25.36 7.30 -3.28
C MET A 1 -24.24 7.41 -2.28
N SER A 2 -23.17 6.67 -2.50
CA SER A 2 -22.00 6.70 -1.62
C SER A 2 -21.29 8.03 -1.76
N GLU A 3 -21.16 8.73 -0.66
CA GLU A 3 -20.53 10.04 -0.59
C GLU A 3 -19.07 9.87 -1.02
N ARG A 4 -18.74 10.55 -2.13
CA ARG A 4 -17.37 10.65 -2.62
C ARG A 4 -16.53 11.23 -1.49
N LEU A 5 -15.45 10.54 -1.13
CA LEU A 5 -14.64 10.98 0.01
C LEU A 5 -13.79 12.18 -0.44
N ASP A 6 -13.99 13.32 0.22
CA ASP A 6 -13.29 14.56 -0.06
C ASP A 6 -11.83 14.47 0.42
N PRO A 7 -10.82 14.81 -0.42
CA PRO A 7 -9.44 14.96 0.03
C PRO A 7 -9.26 15.85 1.27
N GLU A 8 -10.05 16.93 1.42
CA GLU A 8 -9.97 17.78 2.62
C GLU A 8 -10.44 17.05 3.88
N ALA A 9 -11.51 16.25 3.80
CA ALA A 9 -11.95 15.43 4.92
C ALA A 9 -10.89 14.38 5.32
N LEU A 10 -10.11 13.88 4.36
CA LEU A 10 -8.96 13.03 4.66
C LEU A 10 -7.85 13.84 5.34
N ARG A 11 -7.53 15.05 4.90
CA ARG A 11 -6.54 15.90 5.58
C ARG A 11 -6.92 16.19 7.03
N GLU A 12 -8.16 16.56 7.30
CA GLU A 12 -8.67 16.77 8.66
C GLU A 12 -8.54 15.51 9.53
N LEU A 13 -8.83 14.34 8.95
CA LEU A 13 -8.63 13.05 9.61
C LEU A 13 -7.14 12.79 9.88
N GLY A 14 -6.25 13.14 8.96
CA GLY A 14 -4.81 13.02 9.11
C GLY A 14 -4.29 13.88 10.26
N GLU A 15 -4.62 15.17 10.25
CA GLU A 15 -4.23 16.15 11.27
C GLU A 15 -4.65 15.70 12.69
N SER A 16 -5.88 15.21 12.83
CA SER A 16 -6.44 14.72 14.11
C SER A 16 -5.89 13.36 14.56
N SER A 17 -5.19 12.63 13.68
CA SER A 17 -4.68 11.28 13.95
C SER A 17 -3.24 11.21 14.48
N THR A 18 -2.60 12.37 14.72
CA THR A 18 -1.19 12.58 15.09
C THR A 18 -0.71 11.98 16.43
N ASN A 19 -1.45 11.02 17.01
CA ASN A 19 -0.92 10.17 18.08
C ASN A 19 0.22 9.28 17.53
N VAL A 20 1.38 9.41 18.17
CA VAL A 20 2.73 8.92 17.77
C VAL A 20 2.80 7.43 17.42
N SER A 21 1.81 6.60 17.79
CA SER A 21 1.77 5.17 17.44
C SER A 21 1.32 4.87 16.00
N ASN A 22 0.69 5.82 15.31
CA ASN A 22 0.19 5.67 13.93
C ASN A 22 0.95 6.54 12.91
N ALA A 23 1.93 7.32 13.35
CA ALA A 23 2.73 8.17 12.49
C ALA A 23 3.50 7.30 11.49
N TRP A 24 3.02 7.24 10.24
CA TRP A 24 3.82 6.76 9.13
C TRP A 24 4.87 7.82 8.85
N ALA A 25 6.05 7.65 9.43
CA ALA A 25 7.15 8.53 9.14
C ALA A 25 7.39 8.47 7.60
N GLY A 26 7.53 9.63 6.94
CA GLY A 26 7.49 9.73 5.48
C GLY A 26 6.18 10.27 4.89
N ALA A 27 5.03 10.14 5.57
CA ALA A 27 3.87 10.98 5.30
C ALA A 27 4.04 12.31 6.02
N GLU A 28 4.84 13.21 5.45
CA GLU A 28 4.88 14.60 5.90
C GLU A 28 3.54 15.33 5.62
N GLU A 29 2.68 14.74 4.78
CA GLU A 29 1.40 15.31 4.34
C GLU A 29 0.18 14.68 5.04
N TYR A 30 -0.74 15.50 5.55
CA TYR A 30 -1.94 15.06 6.24
C TYR A 30 -2.88 14.21 5.38
N LEU A 31 -2.88 14.38 4.05
CA LEU A 31 -3.74 13.61 3.14
C LEU A 31 -3.46 12.10 3.22
N SER A 32 -2.18 11.71 3.14
CA SER A 32 -1.80 10.29 3.19
C SER A 32 -1.97 9.70 4.59
N GLN A 33 -1.75 10.49 5.65
CA GLN A 33 -2.07 10.08 7.03
C GLN A 33 -3.57 9.82 7.23
N GLY A 34 -4.40 10.72 6.69
CA GLY A 34 -5.85 10.57 6.65
C GLY A 34 -6.28 9.33 5.91
N LEU A 35 -5.72 9.11 4.71
CA LEU A 35 -6.01 7.93 3.90
C LEU A 35 -5.60 6.64 4.60
N VAL A 36 -4.45 6.62 5.30
CA VAL A 36 -4.03 5.47 6.10
C VAL A 36 -5.04 5.19 7.21
N THR A 37 -5.41 6.22 7.98
CA THR A 37 -6.36 6.09 9.09
C THR A 37 -7.74 5.63 8.60
N TRP A 38 -8.25 6.23 7.52
CA TRP A 38 -9.52 5.85 6.92
C TRP A 38 -9.48 4.41 6.39
N THR A 39 -8.44 4.05 5.65
CA THR A 39 -8.27 2.71 5.07
C THR A 39 -8.26 1.64 6.16
N ARG A 40 -7.51 1.86 7.23
CA ARG A 40 -7.46 0.94 8.38
C ARG A 40 -8.84 0.77 9.02
N ARG A 41 -9.63 1.84 9.15
CA ARG A 41 -11.02 1.75 9.67
C ARG A 41 -11.94 0.93 8.78
N GLN A 42 -11.78 0.97 7.46
CA GLN A 42 -12.58 0.17 6.53
C GLN A 42 -12.19 -1.32 6.53
N ILE A 43 -10.90 -1.61 6.70
CA ILE A 43 -10.37 -2.98 6.67
C ILE A 43 -10.63 -3.70 8.00
N GLY A 44 -10.47 -3.00 9.13
CA GLY A 44 -10.51 -3.63 10.45
C GLY A 44 -9.38 -4.65 10.64
N ASP A 45 -9.68 -5.79 11.26
CA ASP A 45 -8.73 -6.86 11.57
C ASP A 45 -8.75 -8.01 10.54
N ASP A 46 -9.50 -7.88 9.44
CA ASP A 46 -9.62 -8.93 8.43
C ASP A 46 -8.40 -8.93 7.48
N GLN A 47 -7.56 -9.95 7.64
CA GLN A 47 -6.36 -10.13 6.81
C GLN A 47 -6.70 -10.27 5.31
N GLN A 48 -7.73 -11.02 4.94
CA GLN A 48 -8.05 -11.22 3.53
C GLN A 48 -8.53 -9.93 2.87
N VAL A 49 -9.35 -9.15 3.58
CA VAL A 49 -9.76 -7.81 3.14
C VAL A 49 -8.55 -6.91 2.98
N ALA A 50 -7.63 -6.91 3.95
CA ALA A 50 -6.41 -6.11 3.91
C ALA A 50 -5.56 -6.40 2.67
N VAL A 51 -5.30 -7.69 2.40
CA VAL A 51 -4.50 -8.11 1.25
C VAL A 51 -5.21 -7.79 -0.07
N LYS A 52 -6.52 -8.02 -0.17
CA LYS A 52 -7.31 -7.68 -1.37
C LYS A 52 -7.27 -6.19 -1.66
N ALA A 53 -7.43 -5.34 -0.64
CA ALA A 53 -7.35 -3.89 -0.78
C ALA A 53 -5.96 -3.44 -1.26
N ALA A 54 -4.89 -3.96 -0.64
CA ALA A 54 -3.52 -3.62 -1.00
C ALA A 54 -3.18 -4.00 -2.45
N VAL A 55 -3.54 -5.22 -2.88
CA VAL A 55 -3.31 -5.68 -4.26
C VAL A 55 -4.14 -4.89 -5.27
N ALA A 56 -5.41 -4.62 -4.95
CA ALA A 56 -6.27 -3.82 -5.83
C ALA A 56 -5.73 -2.41 -6.02
N ALA A 57 -5.20 -1.78 -4.96
CA ALA A 57 -4.52 -0.49 -5.06
C ALA A 57 -3.25 -0.59 -5.91
N CYS A 58 -2.37 -1.58 -5.67
CA CYS A 58 -1.14 -1.75 -6.45
C CYS A 58 -1.42 -1.86 -7.96
N ARG A 59 -2.50 -2.57 -8.33
CA ARG A 59 -2.93 -2.73 -9.73
C ARG A 59 -3.25 -1.42 -10.45
N LEU A 60 -3.50 -0.32 -9.74
CA LEU A 60 -3.73 0.99 -10.36
C LEU A 60 -2.47 1.58 -11.00
N VAL A 61 -1.27 1.17 -10.56
CA VAL A 61 0.00 1.81 -10.93
C VAL A 61 1.08 0.86 -11.43
N VAL A 62 0.98 -0.45 -11.19
CA VAL A 62 2.07 -1.41 -11.53
C VAL A 62 2.37 -1.53 -13.04
N GLU A 63 1.43 -1.17 -13.91
CA GLU A 63 1.65 -1.14 -15.36
C GLU A 63 2.45 0.08 -15.83
N THR A 64 2.55 1.13 -15.01
CA THR A 64 3.41 2.30 -15.31
C THR A 64 4.86 2.07 -14.90
N TYR A 65 5.15 0.96 -14.20
CA TYR A 65 6.50 0.62 -13.78
C TYR A 65 7.35 0.15 -14.98
N PRO A 66 8.57 0.69 -15.17
CA PRO A 66 9.39 0.39 -16.34
C PRO A 66 9.86 -1.07 -16.36
N THR A 67 9.85 -1.68 -17.55
CA THR A 67 10.42 -3.03 -17.77
C THR A 67 11.95 -3.02 -17.68
N ASP A 68 12.57 -1.96 -18.19
CA ASP A 68 14.01 -1.79 -18.34
C ASP A 68 14.41 -0.34 -17.97
N GLY A 69 15.62 -0.14 -17.46
CA GLY A 69 16.21 1.19 -17.28
C GLY A 69 16.91 1.41 -15.95
N ALA A 70 17.80 2.42 -15.90
CA ALA A 70 18.56 2.79 -14.71
C ALA A 70 17.68 3.31 -13.56
N ASP A 71 16.46 3.76 -13.88
CA ASP A 71 15.48 4.30 -12.92
C ASP A 71 14.59 3.23 -12.29
N ALA A 72 14.72 1.96 -12.73
CA ALA A 72 14.03 0.82 -12.12
C ALA A 72 14.83 0.34 -10.90
N HIS A 73 14.33 0.61 -9.70
CA HIS A 73 15.01 0.20 -8.46
C HIS A 73 14.93 -1.32 -8.19
N ALA A 74 14.11 -2.04 -8.96
CA ALA A 74 14.06 -3.49 -9.07
C ALA A 74 13.55 -3.92 -10.46
N PRO A 75 13.85 -5.13 -10.95
CA PRO A 75 13.30 -5.64 -12.21
C PRO A 75 11.77 -5.72 -12.15
N LYS A 76 11.04 -5.41 -13.23
CA LYS A 76 9.57 -5.54 -13.25
C LYS A 76 9.09 -6.97 -12.90
N GLN A 77 9.85 -7.99 -13.30
CA GLN A 77 9.58 -9.39 -12.95
C GLN A 77 9.45 -9.61 -11.43
N TYR A 78 10.18 -8.86 -10.60
CA TYR A 78 10.06 -8.92 -9.14
C TYR A 78 8.64 -8.55 -8.68
N ILE A 79 8.10 -7.45 -9.22
CA ILE A 79 6.74 -6.97 -8.90
C ILE A 79 5.70 -7.99 -9.35
N ASP A 80 5.83 -8.44 -10.61
CA ASP A 80 4.87 -9.37 -11.21
C ASP A 80 4.86 -10.72 -10.46
N ASP A 81 6.03 -11.25 -10.09
CA ASP A 81 6.16 -12.48 -9.32
C ASP A 81 5.56 -12.36 -7.91
N LEU A 82 5.81 -11.23 -7.23
CA LEU A 82 5.31 -11.02 -5.88
C LEU A 82 3.78 -10.88 -5.88
N LEU A 83 3.22 -10.08 -6.81
CA LEU A 83 1.77 -9.95 -6.96
C LEU A 83 1.10 -11.28 -7.36
N ALA A 84 1.73 -12.08 -8.22
CA ALA A 84 1.22 -13.40 -8.60
C ALA A 84 1.20 -14.37 -7.41
N LYS A 85 2.19 -14.31 -6.51
CA LYS A 85 2.22 -15.14 -5.29
C LYS A 85 1.21 -14.66 -4.24
N ILE A 86 1.03 -13.35 -4.10
CA ILE A 86 -0.02 -12.79 -3.24
C ILE A 86 -1.39 -13.21 -3.78
N GLN A 87 -1.63 -13.16 -5.09
CA GLN A 87 -2.88 -13.64 -5.69
C GLN A 87 -3.13 -15.12 -5.39
N ARG A 88 -2.11 -15.97 -5.53
CA ARG A 88 -2.22 -17.39 -5.14
C ARG A 88 -2.57 -17.58 -3.66
N TRP A 89 -2.07 -16.72 -2.79
CA TRP A 89 -2.48 -16.72 -1.38
C TRP A 89 -3.94 -16.28 -1.20
N ILE A 90 -4.41 -15.25 -1.93
CA ILE A 90 -5.83 -14.83 -1.91
C ILE A 90 -6.73 -16.00 -2.32
N ASP A 91 -6.36 -16.73 -3.38
CA ASP A 91 -7.16 -17.83 -3.92
C ASP A 91 -7.14 -19.07 -3.00
N ASN A 92 -6.03 -19.28 -2.27
CA ASN A 92 -5.88 -20.38 -1.32
C ASN A 92 -5.01 -19.96 -0.10
N PRO A 93 -5.61 -19.39 0.96
CA PRO A 93 -4.88 -18.91 2.13
C PRO A 93 -4.29 -20.06 2.96
N SER A 94 -3.02 -20.39 2.70
CA SER A 94 -2.29 -21.45 3.39
C SER A 94 -0.92 -20.96 3.88
N ASN A 95 -0.35 -21.65 4.87
CA ASN A 95 1.01 -21.35 5.34
C ASN A 95 2.06 -21.52 4.23
N THR A 96 1.88 -22.49 3.34
CA THR A 96 2.75 -22.70 2.17
C THR A 96 2.70 -21.50 1.22
N ASN A 97 1.50 -20.99 0.91
CA ASN A 97 1.37 -19.81 0.05
C ASN A 97 1.83 -18.53 0.73
N LYS A 98 1.64 -18.41 2.06
CA LYS A 98 2.19 -17.31 2.87
C LYS A 98 3.72 -17.30 2.81
N GLU A 99 4.35 -18.46 2.95
CA GLU A 99 5.81 -18.61 2.87
C GLU A 99 6.36 -18.34 1.47
N ALA A 100 5.62 -18.72 0.42
CA ALA A 100 5.96 -18.36 -0.96
C ALA A 100 6.00 -16.84 -1.18
N VAL A 101 5.06 -16.09 -0.58
CA VAL A 101 5.09 -14.61 -0.60
C VAL A 101 6.31 -14.09 0.17
N ARG A 102 6.54 -14.57 1.41
CA ARG A 102 7.66 -14.13 2.26
C ARG A 102 9.02 -14.34 1.60
N SER A 103 9.26 -15.52 1.03
CA SER A 103 10.54 -15.87 0.38
C SER A 103 10.84 -15.06 -0.87
N THR A 104 9.84 -14.41 -1.45
CA THR A 104 10.00 -13.56 -2.64
C THR A 104 10.38 -12.14 -2.27
N LEU A 105 9.95 -11.68 -1.09
CA LEU A 105 10.25 -10.34 -0.62
C LEU A 105 11.76 -10.16 -0.46
N ASP A 106 12.36 -9.34 -1.32
CA ASP A 106 13.78 -9.04 -1.21
C ASP A 106 13.99 -8.03 -0.07
N THR A 107 14.52 -8.53 1.04
CA THR A 107 14.83 -7.77 2.26
C THR A 107 16.20 -7.09 2.22
N THR A 108 16.97 -7.30 1.15
CA THR A 108 18.34 -6.77 0.99
C THR A 108 18.40 -5.52 0.13
N ARG A 109 17.27 -5.10 -0.45
CA ARG A 109 17.15 -3.85 -1.21
C ARG A 109 17.60 -2.66 -0.36
N GLN A 110 18.54 -1.90 -0.91
CA GLN A 110 19.18 -0.80 -0.21
C GLN A 110 18.27 0.40 -0.05
N LEU A 111 17.30 0.60 -0.96
CA LEU A 111 16.37 1.74 -0.96
C LEU A 111 15.04 1.37 -0.30
N HIS A 112 14.67 2.14 0.73
CA HIS A 112 13.37 2.12 1.38
C HIS A 112 12.83 3.55 1.50
N ALA A 113 11.54 3.74 1.83
CA ALA A 113 10.82 5.06 1.90
C ALA A 113 11.53 6.17 2.66
N TRP A 114 12.48 5.77 3.50
CA TRP A 114 13.24 6.57 4.42
C TRP A 114 14.49 7.24 3.82
N GLN A 115 14.84 6.94 2.56
CA GLN A 115 16.15 7.32 1.97
C GLN A 115 16.10 8.42 0.90
N GLY A 116 15.02 9.19 0.79
CA GLY A 116 15.00 10.43 0.00
C GLY A 116 14.59 10.30 -1.48
N HIS A 117 14.04 9.15 -1.90
CA HIS A 117 13.54 8.94 -3.28
C HIS A 117 12.05 9.25 -3.47
N HIS A 118 11.47 10.13 -2.64
CA HIS A 118 10.03 10.45 -2.61
C HIS A 118 9.50 11.12 -3.89
N THR A 119 10.37 11.54 -4.80
CA THR A 119 10.00 12.14 -6.10
C THR A 119 9.93 11.13 -7.25
N SER A 120 10.34 9.87 -7.03
CA SER A 120 10.25 8.81 -8.04
C SER A 120 8.94 8.05 -7.88
N PRO A 121 8.11 7.90 -8.92
CA PRO A 121 6.90 7.09 -8.81
C PRO A 121 7.23 5.60 -8.73
N HIS A 122 8.32 5.15 -9.36
CA HIS A 122 8.77 3.75 -9.33
C HIS A 122 9.16 3.32 -7.92
N PHE A 123 9.76 4.24 -7.17
CA PHE A 123 10.07 4.05 -5.76
C PHE A 123 8.79 3.74 -4.97
N TRP A 124 7.75 4.56 -5.14
CA TRP A 124 6.46 4.37 -4.46
C TRP A 124 5.71 3.11 -4.87
N ILE A 125 5.76 2.73 -6.15
CA ILE A 125 5.16 1.47 -6.65
C ILE A 125 5.81 0.26 -5.95
N LEU A 126 7.14 0.25 -5.80
CA LEU A 126 7.83 -0.84 -5.11
C LEU A 126 7.49 -0.92 -3.63
N GLU A 127 7.44 0.21 -2.92
CA GLU A 127 7.03 0.23 -1.52
C GLU A 127 5.59 -0.27 -1.35
N ALA A 128 4.69 0.08 -2.28
CA ALA A 128 3.33 -0.41 -2.25
C ALA A 128 3.25 -1.94 -2.33
N VAL A 129 4.00 -2.53 -3.27
CA VAL A 129 4.02 -3.98 -3.49
C VAL A 129 4.68 -4.71 -2.32
N ASP A 130 5.75 -4.16 -1.75
CA ASP A 130 6.39 -4.69 -0.54
C ASP A 130 5.43 -4.63 0.66
N HIS A 131 4.69 -3.53 0.84
CA HIS A 131 3.66 -3.43 1.89
C HIS A 131 2.48 -4.39 1.67
N ALA A 132 2.07 -4.64 0.43
CA ALA A 132 1.06 -5.65 0.11
C ALA A 132 1.52 -7.07 0.50
N SER A 133 2.81 -7.39 0.29
CA SER A 133 3.43 -8.63 0.78
C SER A 133 3.40 -8.72 2.31
N LEU A 134 3.70 -7.61 3.00
CA LEU A 134 3.65 -7.56 4.47
C LEU A 134 2.23 -7.75 5.02
N ALA A 135 1.18 -7.34 4.28
CA ALA A 135 -0.21 -7.64 4.66
C ALA A 135 -0.55 -9.15 4.60
N VAL A 136 0.18 -9.96 3.83
CA VAL A 136 0.03 -11.43 3.83
C VAL A 136 0.71 -12.09 5.03
N TRP A 137 1.77 -11.47 5.55
CA TRP A 137 2.58 -12.09 6.61
C TRP A 137 2.24 -11.58 8.02
N ALA A 138 2.06 -10.26 8.19
CA ALA A 138 2.16 -9.49 9.45
C ALA A 138 2.96 -10.19 10.55
N GLY A 139 4.22 -9.81 10.64
CA GLY A 139 5.18 -10.20 11.67
C GLY A 139 6.35 -9.23 11.62
N GLU A 140 7.13 -9.15 12.69
CA GLU A 140 8.29 -8.26 12.80
C GLU A 140 9.27 -8.49 11.64
N ARG A 141 9.37 -7.52 10.73
CA ARG A 141 10.65 -7.33 10.04
C ARG A 141 11.63 -6.86 11.11
N SER A 142 12.75 -7.54 11.26
CA SER A 142 13.88 -7.17 12.12
C SER A 142 14.52 -5.81 11.80
N SER A 143 13.97 -5.04 10.84
CA SER A 143 14.34 -3.67 10.49
C SER A 143 13.23 -2.63 10.70
N TYR A 144 11.99 -3.03 10.97
CA TYR A 144 10.89 -2.13 11.34
C TYR A 144 10.67 -2.25 12.85
N ILE A 145 10.94 -1.16 13.58
CA ILE A 145 10.97 -1.10 15.06
C ILE A 145 9.60 -1.42 15.73
N VAL A 146 8.53 -1.66 14.96
CA VAL A 146 7.20 -2.02 15.48
C VAL A 146 6.57 -3.10 14.58
N PRO A 147 6.08 -4.24 15.13
CA PRO A 147 5.24 -5.16 14.37
C PRO A 147 3.99 -4.43 13.86
N LEU A 148 3.80 -4.43 12.55
CA LEU A 148 2.64 -3.80 11.91
C LEU A 148 1.55 -4.84 11.67
N ASP A 149 0.31 -4.51 12.05
CA ASP A 149 -0.86 -5.32 11.73
C ASP A 149 -1.19 -5.30 10.23
N TYR A 150 -2.01 -6.26 9.77
CA TYR A 150 -2.38 -6.41 8.36
C TYR A 150 -3.02 -5.14 7.78
N GLY A 151 -3.91 -4.49 8.54
CA GLY A 151 -4.60 -3.28 8.14
C GLY A 151 -3.65 -2.11 7.97
N THR A 152 -2.66 -1.97 8.86
CA THR A 152 -1.61 -0.96 8.75
C THR A 152 -0.71 -1.19 7.53
N CYS A 153 -0.33 -2.45 7.24
CA CYS A 153 0.42 -2.77 6.03
C CYS A 153 -0.37 -2.43 4.76
N ALA A 154 -1.65 -2.81 4.70
CA ALA A 154 -2.51 -2.49 3.56
C ALA A 154 -2.73 -0.98 3.39
N ALA A 155 -2.95 -0.27 4.50
CA ALA A 155 -3.10 1.18 4.50
C ALA A 155 -1.84 1.91 3.98
N ARG A 156 -0.65 1.42 4.34
CA ARG A 156 0.61 1.94 3.79
C ARG A 156 0.78 1.64 2.31
N ALA A 157 0.38 0.44 1.85
CA ALA A 157 0.38 0.13 0.42
C ALA A 157 -0.51 1.12 -0.36
N VAL A 158 -1.71 1.38 0.14
CA VAL A 158 -2.65 2.37 -0.45
C VAL A 158 -2.05 3.77 -0.47
N ALA A 159 -1.39 4.21 0.59
CA ALA A 159 -0.72 5.51 0.64
C ALA A 159 0.47 5.61 -0.33
N CYS A 160 1.27 4.55 -0.47
CA CYS A 160 2.33 4.49 -1.47
C CYS A 160 1.77 4.62 -2.89
N VAL A 161 0.64 3.97 -3.19
CA VAL A 161 -0.04 4.13 -4.48
C VAL A 161 -0.54 5.56 -4.68
N LEU A 162 -1.09 6.21 -3.66
CA LEU A 162 -1.44 7.64 -3.73
C LEU A 162 -0.24 8.47 -4.19
N HIS A 163 0.92 8.32 -3.53
CA HIS A 163 2.11 9.05 -3.91
C HIS A 163 2.58 8.72 -5.33
N ALA A 164 2.56 7.46 -5.75
CA ALA A 164 2.89 7.09 -7.13
C ALA A 164 1.95 7.78 -8.15
N MET A 165 0.64 7.81 -7.88
CA MET A 165 -0.35 8.47 -8.73
C MET A 165 -0.12 9.98 -8.80
N LEU A 166 0.12 10.65 -7.66
CA LEU A 166 0.38 12.09 -7.60
C LEU A 166 1.67 12.47 -8.33
N VAL A 167 2.76 11.71 -8.14
CA VAL A 167 4.03 11.92 -8.84
C VAL A 167 3.89 11.69 -10.35
N HIS A 168 3.02 10.76 -10.77
CA HIS A 168 2.64 10.58 -12.17
C HIS A 168 1.68 11.67 -12.71
N GLY A 169 1.29 12.65 -11.91
CA GLY A 169 0.44 13.76 -12.32
C GLY A 169 -1.06 13.48 -12.32
N VAL A 170 -1.51 12.38 -11.68
CA VAL A 170 -2.94 12.14 -11.48
C VAL A 170 -3.48 13.19 -10.51
N ALA A 171 -4.59 13.83 -10.87
CA ALA A 171 -5.25 14.80 -10.02
C ALA A 171 -5.66 14.17 -8.68
N GLU A 172 -5.39 14.87 -7.58
CA GLU A 172 -5.60 14.39 -6.22
C GLU A 172 -6.98 13.78 -5.96
N GLY A 173 -8.05 14.52 -6.30
CA GLY A 173 -9.41 14.02 -6.12
C GLY A 173 -9.69 12.73 -6.89
N ALA A 174 -9.12 12.59 -8.09
CA ALA A 174 -9.26 11.36 -8.88
C ALA A 174 -8.44 10.19 -8.30
N ALA A 175 -7.29 10.47 -7.68
CA ALA A 175 -6.50 9.45 -6.99
C ALA A 175 -7.22 8.95 -5.71
N VAL A 176 -7.74 9.88 -4.90
CA VAL A 176 -8.52 9.57 -3.70
C VAL A 176 -9.77 8.74 -4.03
N ASP A 177 -10.50 9.09 -5.08
CA ASP A 177 -11.68 8.31 -5.48
C ASP A 177 -11.35 6.87 -5.86
N GLN A 178 -10.31 6.69 -6.69
CA GLN A 178 -9.91 5.36 -7.13
C GLN A 178 -9.47 4.51 -5.95
N LEU A 179 -8.66 5.08 -5.05
CA LEU A 179 -8.15 4.37 -3.88
C LEU A 179 -9.25 4.03 -2.87
N THR A 180 -10.12 4.98 -2.56
CA THR A 180 -11.25 4.73 -1.65
C THR A 180 -12.26 3.76 -2.27
N GLY A 181 -12.45 3.80 -3.58
CA GLY A 181 -13.24 2.85 -4.35
C GLY A 181 -12.73 1.41 -4.21
N VAL A 182 -11.43 1.18 -4.45
CA VAL A 182 -10.86 -0.19 -4.32
C VAL A 182 -10.92 -0.71 -2.88
N VAL A 183 -10.72 0.16 -1.88
CA VAL A 183 -10.82 -0.23 -0.46
C VAL A 183 -12.26 -0.60 -0.09
N ARG A 184 -13.25 0.19 -0.50
CA ARG A 184 -14.68 -0.10 -0.25
C ARG A 184 -15.10 -1.44 -0.89
N VAL A 185 -14.71 -1.66 -2.15
CA VAL A 185 -14.98 -2.94 -2.85
C VAL A 185 -14.34 -4.12 -2.12
N ALA A 186 -13.09 -3.99 -1.69
CA ALA A 186 -12.40 -5.05 -0.94
C ALA A 186 -13.07 -5.34 0.42
N ALA A 187 -13.53 -4.29 1.11
CA ALA A 187 -14.25 -4.40 2.38
C ALA A 187 -15.71 -4.85 2.24
N GLY A 188 -16.21 -5.04 1.02
CA GLY A 188 -17.60 -5.43 0.77
C GLY A 188 -18.62 -4.35 1.11
N VAL A 189 -18.19 -3.09 1.28
CA VAL A 189 -19.07 -1.95 1.48
C VAL A 189 -19.73 -1.64 0.15
N ARG A 190 -21.02 -1.99 0.02
CA ARG A 190 -21.86 -1.67 -1.15
C ARG A 190 -22.61 -0.36 -0.90
N ASP A 191 -22.71 0.44 -1.97
CA ASP A 191 -23.39 1.75 -2.01
C ASP A 191 -24.92 1.70 -1.90
#